data_AF-A0A5R2NA13-F1
#
_entry.id   AF-A0A5R2NA13-F1
#
_cell.length_a   1.000
_cell.length_b   1.000
_cell.length_c   1.000
_cell.angle_alpha   90.00
_cell.angle_beta   90.00
_cell.angle_gamma   90.00
#
_symmetry.space_group_name_H-M   'P 1'
#
loop_
_entity.id
_entity.type
_entity.pdbx_description
1 polymer ?
#
loop_
_entity_poly.entity_id
_entity_poly.type
_entity_poly.pdbx_seq_one_letter_code
_entity_poly.pdbx_strand_id
1 'polypeptide(L)' 'MTINRRELLGYSAAALGVAAVGLPKIAQAAGELTIAYNVNLPSWDPTTGPSAVNPTIQGLYQSVFDQFI' A
#
# COMPACT_ATOMS: atom_id res chain seq x y z
N MET A 1 42.19 -22.60 1.67
CA MET A 1 41.42 -21.85 2.68
C MET A 1 40.22 -22.70 3.09
N THR A 2 40.01 -22.91 4.39
CA THR A 2 38.84 -23.64 4.92
C THR A 2 37.80 -22.63 5.39
N ILE A 3 36.63 -22.59 4.76
CA ILE A 3 35.54 -21.67 5.10
C ILE A 3 34.83 -22.20 6.36
N ASN A 4 34.63 -21.35 7.37
CA ASN A 4 33.87 -21.69 8.58
C ASN A 4 32.36 -21.45 8.38
N ARG A 5 31.51 -22.17 9.13
CA ARG A 5 30.03 -22.04 9.11
C ARG A 5 29.54 -20.59 9.26
N ARG A 6 30.21 -19.80 10.10
CA ARG A 6 29.89 -18.36 10.28
C ARG A 6 30.16 -17.54 9.01
N GLU A 7 31.25 -17.84 8.32
CA GLU A 7 31.60 -17.15 7.07
C GLU A 7 30.65 -17.58 5.94
N LEU A 8 30.28 -18.86 5.89
CA LEU A 8 29.27 -19.36 4.97
C LEU A 8 27.92 -18.66 5.16
N LEU A 9 27.48 -18.48 6.41
CA LEU A 9 26.25 -17.75 6.73
C LEU A 9 26.36 -16.25 6.39
N GLY A 10 27.52 -15.64 6.62
CA GLY A 10 27.77 -14.25 6.25
C GLY A 10 27.71 -14.04 4.73
N TYR A 11 28.35 -14.93 3.96
CA TYR A 11 28.34 -14.86 2.50
C TYR A 11 26.97 -15.18 1.90
N SER A 12 26.22 -16.14 2.46
CA SER A 12 24.87 -16.44 1.97
C SER A 12 23.90 -15.30 2.24
N ALA A 13 23.96 -14.67 3.42
CA ALA A 13 23.15 -13.50 3.75
C ALA A 13 23.49 -12.31 2.84
N ALA A 14 24.78 -12.06 2.59
CA ALA A 14 25.21 -11.00 1.67
C ALA A 14 24.75 -11.27 0.23
N ALA A 15 24.86 -12.52 -0.25
CA ALA A 15 24.40 -12.91 -1.58
C ALA A 15 22.88 -12.75 -1.75
N LEU A 16 22.11 -13.17 -0.74
CA LEU A 16 20.65 -12.99 -0.73
C LEU A 16 20.25 -11.51 -0.66
N GLY A 17 20.95 -10.70 0.14
CA GLY A 17 20.72 -9.27 0.23
C GLY A 17 20.96 -8.56 -1.11
N VAL A 18 22.07 -8.86 -1.78
CA VAL A 18 22.37 -8.30 -3.11
C VAL A 18 21.36 -8.77 -4.16
N ALA A 19 20.97 -10.05 -4.14
CA ALA A 19 19.93 -10.57 -5.03
C ALA A 19 18.59 -9.86 -4.80
N ALA A 20 18.24 -9.54 -3.55
CA ALA A 20 17.00 -8.86 -3.21
C ALA A 20 16.93 -7.40 -3.68
N VAL A 21 18.06 -6.69 -3.75
CA VAL A 21 18.11 -5.30 -4.28
C VAL A 21 17.69 -5.23 -5.75
N GLY A 22 17.98 -6.28 -6.52
CA GLY A 22 17.63 -6.37 -7.95
C GLY A 22 16.27 -7.01 -8.24
N LEU A 23 15.54 -7.50 -7.23
CA LEU A 23 14.23 -8.09 -7.46
C LEU A 23 13.24 -7.01 -7.92
N PRO A 24 12.43 -7.30 -8.96
CA PRO A 24 11.40 -6.36 -9.39
C PRO A 24 10.44 -6.12 -8.23
N LYS A 25 10.07 -4.86 -8.00
CA LYS A 25 8.99 -4.52 -7.06
C LYS A 25 7.66 -4.96 -7.69
N ILE A 26 7.20 -6.16 -7.35
CA ILE A 26 6.01 -6.79 -7.95
C ILE A 26 4.71 -6.14 -7.43
N ALA A 27 4.76 -5.45 -6.29
CA ALA A 27 3.67 -4.62 -5.79
C ALA A 27 3.99 -3.13 -6.04
N GLN A 28 3.67 -2.64 -7.24
CA GLN A 28 3.66 -1.21 -7.51
C GLN A 28 2.27 -0.67 -7.15
N ALA A 29 2.20 0.38 -6.34
CA ALA A 29 0.97 1.12 -6.15
C ALA A 29 0.53 1.67 -7.53
N ALA A 30 -0.65 1.29 -7.98
CA ALA A 30 -1.24 1.94 -9.15
C ALA A 30 -1.46 3.42 -8.80
N GLY A 31 -1.16 4.33 -9.74
CA GLY A 31 -1.36 5.77 -9.52
C GLY A 31 -2.83 6.17 -9.34
N GLU A 32 -3.76 5.27 -9.68
CA GLU A 32 -5.19 5.47 -9.59
C GLU A 32 -5.89 4.16 -9.21
N LEU A 33 -6.89 4.25 -8.32
CA LEU A 33 -7.78 3.16 -7.94
C LEU A 33 -9.19 3.50 -8.42
N THR A 34 -9.64 2.85 -9.49
CA THR A 34 -11.02 3.02 -9.98
C THR A 34 -11.93 1.98 -9.31
N ILE A 35 -12.93 2.46 -8.55
CA ILE A 35 -13.95 1.62 -7.92
C ILE A 35 -15.30 1.91 -8.59
N ALA A 36 -15.95 0.89 -9.15
CA ALA A 36 -17.28 1.01 -9.72
C ALA A 36 -18.36 0.85 -8.65
N TYR A 37 -19.35 1.76 -8.66
CA TYR A 37 -20.51 1.69 -7.78
C TYR A 37 -21.78 1.42 -8.58
N ASN A 38 -22.69 0.64 -8.01
CA ASN A 38 -23.95 0.28 -8.62
C ASN A 38 -24.97 1.43 -8.62
N VAL A 39 -24.78 2.42 -7.74
CA VAL A 39 -25.67 3.57 -7.56
C VAL A 39 -24.87 4.85 -7.37
N ASN A 40 -25.45 5.98 -7.79
CA ASN A 40 -24.89 7.30 -7.56
C ASN A 40 -24.85 7.62 -6.06
N LEU A 41 -23.97 8.56 -5.66
CA LEU A 41 -23.86 9.01 -4.29
C LEU A 41 -25.20 9.65 -3.81
N PRO A 42 -25.82 9.14 -2.74
CA PRO A 42 -27.14 9.61 -2.30
C PRO A 42 -27.11 10.96 -1.57
N SER A 43 -25.98 11.31 -0.94
CA SER A 43 -25.80 12.54 -0.17
C SER A 43 -24.30 12.86 -0.02
N TRP A 44 -23.96 14.14 0.05
CA TRP A 44 -22.61 14.62 0.35
C TRP A 44 -22.33 14.71 1.86
N ASP A 45 -23.36 14.54 2.70
CA ASP A 45 -23.17 14.49 4.15
C ASP A 45 -22.71 13.08 4.57
N PRO A 46 -21.48 12.94 5.13
CA PRO A 46 -20.89 11.65 5.48
C PRO A 46 -21.52 11.08 6.76
N THR A 47 -22.39 11.82 7.43
CA THR A 47 -23.11 11.36 8.61
C THR A 47 -24.47 10.74 8.26
N THR A 48 -24.86 10.75 6.97
CA THR A 48 -26.18 10.30 6.52
C THR A 48 -26.14 8.97 5.77
N GLY A 49 -26.84 7.97 6.33
CA GLY A 49 -27.25 6.75 5.62
C GLY A 49 -26.11 6.01 4.88
N PRO A 50 -26.37 5.44 3.69
CA PRO A 50 -25.37 4.72 2.89
C PRO A 50 -24.18 5.57 2.42
N SER A 51 -24.26 6.92 2.48
CA SER A 51 -23.13 7.79 2.14
C SER A 51 -21.99 7.72 3.15
N ALA A 52 -22.27 7.41 4.41
CA ALA A 52 -21.27 7.31 5.48
C ALA A 52 -20.18 6.27 5.21
N VAL A 53 -20.51 5.25 4.40
CA VAL A 53 -19.62 4.15 4.07
C VAL A 53 -19.25 4.11 2.58
N ASN A 54 -19.56 5.16 1.81
CA ASN A 54 -19.22 5.22 0.39
C ASN A 54 -17.75 5.62 0.18
N PRO A 55 -16.89 4.77 -0.40
CA PRO A 55 -15.47 5.10 -0.56
C PRO A 55 -15.19 6.28 -1.51
N THR A 56 -16.15 6.66 -2.39
CA THR A 56 -16.06 7.89 -3.19
C THR A 56 -15.92 9.13 -2.32
N ILE A 57 -16.63 9.17 -1.18
CA ILE A 57 -16.66 10.35 -0.32
C ILE A 57 -15.61 10.29 0.79
N GLN A 58 -15.17 9.09 1.20
CA GLN A 58 -14.18 8.91 2.26
C GLN A 58 -12.83 9.55 1.93
N GLY A 59 -12.35 9.42 0.69
CA GLY A 59 -11.10 10.08 0.25
C GLY A 59 -11.21 11.61 0.25
N LEU A 60 -12.38 12.15 -0.13
CA LEU A 60 -12.64 13.59 -0.07
C LEU A 60 -12.63 14.09 1.38
N TYR A 61 -13.32 13.41 2.29
CA TYR A 61 -13.34 13.79 3.70
C TYR A 61 -11.97 13.67 4.36
N GLN A 62 -11.20 12.61 4.05
CA GLN A 62 -9.81 12.51 4.50
C GLN A 62 -8.98 13.69 3.96
N SER A 63 -9.06 14.02 2.67
CA SER A 63 -8.27 15.13 2.12
C SER A 63 -8.59 16.51 2.71
N VAL A 64 -9.82 16.72 3.21
CA VAL A 64 -10.26 18.02 3.76
C VAL A 64 -10.11 18.10 5.27
N PHE A 65 -10.32 16.99 5.98
CA PHE A 65 -10.40 16.95 7.44
C PHE A 65 -9.33 16.08 8.09
N ASP A 66 -8.28 15.68 7.35
CA ASP A 66 -7.13 15.02 7.97
C ASP A 66 -6.56 15.91 9.07
N GLN A 67 -6.57 15.41 10.30
CA GLN A 67 -6.05 16.14 11.45
C GLN A 67 -4.52 16.08 11.52
N PHE A 68 -3.89 15.18 10.75
CA PHE A 68 -2.45 14.92 10.82
C PHE A 68 -1.87 14.74 9.41
N ILE A 69 -1.45 15.85 8.79
CA ILE A 69 -0.50 15.84 7.66
C ILE A 69 0.92 15.83 8.21
#